data_AF-A0A5K1EXD4-F1
#
_entry.id   AF-A0A5K1EXD4-F1
#
_cell.length_a   1.000
_cell.length_b   1.000
_cell.length_c   1.000
_cell.angle_alpha   90.00
_cell.angle_beta   90.00
_cell.angle_gamma   90.00
#
_symmetry.space_group_name_H-M   'P 1'
#
loop_
_entity.id
_entity.type
_entity.pdbx_description
1 polymer ?
#
loop_
_entity_poly.entity_id
_entity_poly.type
_entity_poly.pdbx_seq_one_letter_code
_entity_poly.pdbx_strand_id
1 'polypeptide(L)'
;ATVTIFNFQQYRHIEAPGWMLGWTWARKEVIWDMRGAQATDQGDCSRFKISLPHCCKKSPTIVDLLPGTPYNMQVANCCKGGVISSMVQDPVNSASSFFIVVGSAGTSNTTVRPPLNFTFGTPGPAYTCGRAKIGKPSKFLTPDGRRVTRAL
;
A
#
# COMPACT_ATOMS: atom_id res chain seq x y z
N ALA A 1 -6.46 4.10 -5.59
CA ALA A 1 -6.67 4.27 -4.14
C ALA A 1 -5.33 4.59 -3.49
N THR A 2 -5.34 5.25 -2.33
CA THR A 2 -4.12 5.50 -1.55
C THR A 2 -4.11 4.56 -0.35
N VAL A 3 -3.00 3.87 -0.15
CA VAL A 3 -2.74 3.04 1.02
C VAL A 3 -1.74 3.80 1.89
N THR A 4 -2.01 3.88 3.19
CA THR A 4 -1.12 4.51 4.17
C THR A 4 -0.87 3.56 5.33
N ILE A 5 0.39 3.41 5.69
CA ILE A 5 0.90 2.65 6.83
C ILE A 5 1.34 3.67 7.87
N PHE A 6 0.77 3.60 9.06
CA PHE A 6 1.16 4.44 10.19
C PHE A 6 1.91 3.61 11.23
N ASN A 7 3.00 4.15 11.75
CA ASN A 7 3.72 3.56 12.88
C ASN A 7 3.35 4.27 14.18
N PHE A 8 2.33 3.76 14.86
CA PHE A 8 1.87 4.26 16.15
C PHE A 8 2.70 3.78 17.36
N GLN A 9 3.86 3.16 17.15
CA GLN A 9 4.74 2.74 18.25
C GLN A 9 5.40 3.96 18.92
N GLN A 10 5.67 3.86 20.22
CA GLN A 10 6.26 4.96 21.00
C GLN A 10 7.77 5.13 20.82
N TYR A 11 8.51 4.04 20.62
CA TYR A 11 9.98 4.09 20.55
C TYR A 11 10.57 3.23 19.44
N ARG A 12 9.72 2.47 18.73
CA ARG A 12 10.17 1.50 17.73
C ARG A 12 10.02 2.09 16.34
N HIS A 13 11.13 2.24 15.65
CA HIS A 13 11.20 2.57 14.24
C HIS A 13 11.11 1.29 13.38
N ILE A 14 10.65 1.43 12.15
CA ILE A 14 10.92 0.46 11.09
C ILE A 14 12.15 0.97 10.37
N GLU A 15 13.27 0.26 10.54
CA GLU A 15 14.56 0.63 9.94
C GLU A 15 14.76 -0.06 8.59
N ALA A 16 15.88 0.25 7.91
CA ALA A 16 16.26 -0.42 6.68
C ALA A 16 16.49 -1.94 6.92
N PRO A 17 16.16 -2.84 5.96
CA PRO A 17 15.68 -2.60 4.59
C PRO A 17 14.21 -2.15 4.43
N GLY A 18 13.51 -1.82 5.52
CA GLY A 18 12.17 -1.25 5.47
C GLY A 18 11.04 -2.27 5.52
N TRP A 19 9.81 -1.78 5.45
CA TRP A 19 8.62 -2.63 5.46
C TRP A 19 8.40 -3.39 4.14
N MET A 20 7.79 -4.55 4.25
CA MET A 20 7.24 -5.34 3.15
C MET A 20 5.78 -5.66 3.45
N LEU A 21 4.85 -5.19 2.60
CA LEU A 21 3.43 -5.43 2.77
C LEU A 21 2.96 -6.47 1.75
N GLY A 22 2.48 -7.61 2.23
CA GLY A 22 1.91 -8.65 1.38
C GLY A 22 0.43 -8.87 1.68
N TRP A 23 -0.30 -9.35 0.68
CA TRP A 23 -1.66 -9.85 0.84
C TRP A 23 -1.97 -10.89 -0.22
N THR A 24 -3.15 -11.50 -0.15
CA THR A 24 -3.65 -12.42 -1.16
C THR A 24 -4.98 -11.88 -1.70
N TRP A 25 -5.07 -11.68 -3.01
CA TRP A 25 -6.32 -11.28 -3.66
C TRP A 25 -7.40 -12.33 -3.43
N ALA A 26 -8.66 -11.91 -3.27
CA ALA A 26 -9.75 -12.86 -3.06
C ALA A 26 -10.09 -13.63 -4.35
N ARG A 27 -9.97 -12.99 -5.52
CA ARG A 27 -10.35 -13.53 -6.84
C ARG A 27 -9.22 -13.38 -7.86
N LYS A 28 -9.45 -12.69 -8.97
CA LYS A 28 -8.49 -12.54 -10.07
C LYS A 28 -8.10 -11.07 -10.26
N GLU A 29 -8.09 -10.33 -9.14
CA GLU A 29 -7.64 -8.96 -9.10
C GLU A 29 -6.17 -8.87 -9.50
N VAL A 30 -5.80 -7.75 -10.11
CA VAL A 30 -4.44 -7.43 -10.54
C VAL A 30 -4.11 -6.00 -10.17
N ILE A 31 -2.83 -5.65 -10.15
CA ILE A 31 -2.36 -4.28 -9.96
C ILE A 31 -2.03 -3.71 -11.33
N TRP A 32 -2.74 -2.67 -11.74
CA TRP A 32 -2.47 -1.98 -13.01
C TRP A 32 -1.36 -0.96 -12.89
N ASP A 33 -1.35 -0.20 -11.80
CA ASP A 33 -0.40 0.89 -11.59
C ASP A 33 -0.10 1.07 -10.09
N MET A 34 1.12 1.49 -9.78
CA MET A 34 1.58 1.83 -8.45
C MET A 34 2.51 3.05 -8.47
N ARG A 35 2.37 3.91 -7.47
CA ARG A 35 3.29 5.04 -7.24
C ARG A 35 3.64 5.14 -5.76
N GLY A 36 4.88 5.51 -5.46
CA GLY A 36 5.45 5.52 -4.12
C GLY A 36 5.92 4.17 -3.61
N ALA A 37 5.38 3.07 -4.16
CA ALA A 37 5.80 1.71 -3.85
C ALA A 37 5.75 0.87 -5.13
N GLN A 38 6.33 -0.34 -5.08
CA GLN A 38 6.31 -1.28 -6.18
C GLN A 38 6.09 -2.72 -5.70
N ALA A 39 5.61 -3.57 -6.59
CA ALA A 39 5.57 -5.00 -6.35
C ALA A 39 6.97 -5.56 -6.60
N THR A 40 7.41 -6.45 -5.73
CA THR A 40 8.72 -7.11 -5.84
C THR A 40 8.80 -8.10 -7.01
N ASP A 41 7.65 -8.58 -7.48
CA ASP A 41 7.53 -9.53 -8.59
C ASP A 41 6.21 -9.29 -9.34
N GLN A 42 6.30 -9.13 -10.66
CA GLN A 42 5.15 -8.93 -11.54
C GLN A 42 4.31 -10.22 -11.67
N GLY A 43 4.94 -11.39 -11.65
CA GLY A 43 4.31 -12.69 -11.91
C GLY A 43 3.84 -12.91 -13.36
N ASP A 44 3.02 -13.94 -13.57
CA ASP A 44 2.50 -14.28 -14.90
C ASP A 44 1.32 -13.39 -15.32
N CYS A 45 1.61 -12.41 -16.18
CA CYS A 45 0.63 -11.53 -16.80
C CYS A 45 0.22 -11.94 -18.23
N SER A 46 0.54 -13.15 -18.68
CA SER A 46 0.34 -13.61 -20.08
C SER A 46 -1.10 -13.52 -20.61
N ARG A 47 -2.09 -13.46 -19.70
CA ARG A 47 -3.51 -13.24 -20.03
C ARG A 47 -3.77 -11.88 -20.69
N PHE A 48 -2.94 -10.88 -20.42
CA PHE A 48 -3.10 -9.53 -20.94
C PHE A 48 -2.19 -9.33 -22.16
N LYS A 49 -2.76 -8.95 -23.31
CA LYS A 49 -2.04 -8.91 -24.60
C LYS A 49 -1.68 -7.50 -25.09
N ILE A 50 -2.44 -6.49 -24.68
CA ILE A 50 -2.28 -5.10 -25.18
C ILE A 50 -1.41 -4.28 -24.23
N SER A 51 -1.75 -4.29 -22.94
CA SER A 51 -0.98 -3.65 -21.88
C SER A 51 -0.80 -4.61 -20.72
N LEU A 52 0.41 -4.64 -20.17
CA LEU A 52 0.73 -5.49 -19.03
C LEU A 52 0.44 -4.74 -17.73
N PRO A 53 -0.31 -5.34 -16.79
CA PRO A 53 -0.44 -4.80 -15.45
C PRO A 53 0.91 -4.77 -14.73
N HIS A 54 1.07 -3.84 -13.78
CA HIS A 54 2.21 -3.79 -12.87
C HIS A 54 2.45 -5.11 -12.09
N CYS A 55 1.39 -5.81 -11.68
CA CYS A 55 1.50 -7.12 -11.03
C CYS A 55 0.25 -7.98 -11.22
N CYS A 56 0.44 -9.24 -11.60
CA CYS A 56 -0.61 -10.26 -11.77
C CYS A 56 -0.55 -11.37 -10.72
N LYS A 57 0.38 -11.31 -9.77
CA LYS A 57 0.44 -12.32 -8.71
C LYS A 57 -0.82 -12.30 -7.86
N LYS A 58 -1.30 -13.50 -7.56
CA LYS A 58 -2.39 -13.74 -6.61
C LYS A 58 -2.05 -13.22 -5.22
N SER A 59 -0.77 -13.34 -4.83
CA SER A 59 -0.25 -12.87 -3.55
C SER A 59 0.96 -11.95 -3.78
N PRO A 60 0.74 -10.65 -4.04
CA PRO A 60 1.82 -9.70 -4.24
C PRO A 60 2.51 -9.35 -2.91
N THR A 61 3.79 -8.99 -3.01
CA THR A 61 4.55 -8.38 -1.92
C THR A 61 5.05 -7.02 -2.40
N ILE A 62 4.69 -5.98 -1.65
CA ILE A 62 4.93 -4.57 -1.97
C ILE A 62 6.02 -4.03 -1.07
N VAL A 63 6.90 -3.23 -1.66
CA VAL A 63 7.94 -2.48 -0.97
C VAL A 63 7.88 -1.01 -1.39
N ASP A 64 8.23 -0.13 -0.46
CA ASP A 64 8.39 1.29 -0.73
C ASP A 64 9.48 1.53 -1.78
N LEU A 65 9.36 2.62 -2.54
CA LEU A 65 10.44 3.04 -3.42
C LEU A 65 11.61 3.64 -2.63
N LEU A 66 12.78 3.74 -3.26
CA LEU A 66 13.98 4.29 -2.63
C LEU A 66 14.00 5.83 -2.70
N PRO A 67 14.77 6.50 -1.82
CA PRO A 67 15.08 7.91 -1.96
C PRO A 67 15.67 8.23 -3.34
N GLY A 68 15.33 9.38 -3.91
CA GLY A 68 15.74 9.78 -5.27
C GLY A 68 14.79 9.31 -6.38
N THR A 69 13.68 8.66 -6.04
CA THR A 69 12.61 8.30 -6.99
C THR A 69 12.15 9.53 -7.80
N PRO A 70 11.92 9.43 -9.12
CA PRO A 70 11.44 10.53 -9.94
C PRO A 70 10.10 11.12 -9.45
N TYR A 71 9.93 12.44 -9.56
CA TYR A 71 8.78 13.17 -8.99
C TYR A 71 7.42 12.63 -9.45
N ASN A 72 7.29 12.19 -10.71
CA ASN A 72 6.05 11.63 -11.25
C ASN A 72 5.66 10.27 -10.64
N MET A 73 6.61 9.58 -10.00
CA MET A 73 6.39 8.32 -9.29
C MET A 73 6.25 8.52 -7.77
N GLN A 74 6.43 9.73 -7.26
CA GLN A 74 6.28 10.03 -5.84
C GLN A 74 4.81 10.24 -5.45
N VAL A 75 4.52 9.93 -4.19
CA VAL A 75 3.32 10.34 -3.48
C VAL A 75 3.72 10.88 -2.11
N ALA A 76 2.81 11.56 -1.41
CA ALA A 76 3.08 12.03 -0.06
C ALA A 76 3.54 10.88 0.86
N ASN A 77 4.57 11.09 1.67
CA ASN A 77 5.12 10.14 2.63
C ASN A 77 5.69 8.82 2.04
N CYS A 78 5.91 8.71 0.73
CA CYS A 78 6.56 7.53 0.15
C CYS A 78 8.09 7.64 0.14
N CYS A 79 8.70 6.63 -0.47
CA CYS A 79 9.99 6.74 -1.14
C CYS A 79 11.17 6.91 -0.17
N LYS A 80 11.05 6.30 1.01
CA LYS A 80 12.05 6.29 2.08
C LYS A 80 12.73 4.93 2.22
N GLY A 81 12.58 4.05 1.22
CA GLY A 81 13.06 2.67 1.30
C GLY A 81 12.38 1.87 2.42
N GLY A 82 11.14 2.22 2.75
CA GLY A 82 10.33 1.50 3.73
C GLY A 82 10.64 1.83 5.18
N VAL A 83 11.45 2.86 5.43
CA VAL A 83 11.71 3.36 6.79
C VAL A 83 10.51 4.16 7.29
N ILE A 84 10.06 3.85 8.51
CA ILE A 84 8.98 4.58 9.19
C ILE A 84 9.36 4.84 10.65
N SER A 85 9.46 6.13 11.02
CA SER A 85 9.80 6.51 12.38
C SER A 85 8.67 6.23 13.38
N SER A 86 8.99 6.19 14.66
CA SER A 86 7.97 6.20 15.72
C SER A 86 7.16 7.50 15.68
N MET A 87 5.83 7.40 15.81
CA MET A 87 4.95 8.58 15.90
C MET A 87 5.25 9.49 17.10
N VAL A 88 5.78 8.97 18.21
CA VAL A 88 6.08 9.81 19.38
C VAL A 88 7.38 10.57 19.20
N GLN A 89 8.40 9.94 18.62
CA GLN A 89 9.72 10.55 18.45
C GLN A 89 9.81 11.44 17.20
N ASP A 90 9.16 11.05 16.11
CA ASP A 90 9.15 11.80 14.85
C ASP A 90 7.80 11.61 14.13
N PRO A 91 6.78 12.41 14.51
CA PRO A 91 5.45 12.34 13.93
C PRO A 91 5.43 12.55 12.41
N VAL A 92 6.35 13.35 11.86
CA VAL A 92 6.37 13.72 10.44
C VAL A 92 6.74 12.51 9.58
N ASN A 93 7.71 11.71 10.02
CA ASN A 93 8.14 10.51 9.29
C ASN A 93 7.47 9.22 9.75
N SER A 94 6.42 9.32 10.58
CA SER A 94 5.69 8.18 11.16
C SER A 94 4.69 7.50 10.22
N ALA A 95 4.65 7.91 8.96
CA ALA A 95 3.80 7.32 7.94
C ALA A 95 4.58 6.95 6.68
N SER A 96 4.10 5.93 5.98
CA SER A 96 4.44 5.63 4.59
C SER A 96 3.19 5.48 3.76
N SER A 97 3.17 5.98 2.53
CA SER A 97 2.01 5.85 1.65
C SER A 97 2.41 5.48 0.24
N PHE A 98 1.49 4.81 -0.45
CA PHE A 98 1.58 4.53 -1.88
C PHE A 98 0.20 4.59 -2.54
N PHE A 99 0.20 4.90 -3.83
CA PHE A 99 -0.99 4.83 -4.66
C PHE A 99 -1.02 3.48 -5.39
N ILE A 100 -2.22 2.92 -5.52
CA ILE A 100 -2.46 1.65 -6.20
C ILE A 100 -3.73 1.71 -7.05
N VAL A 101 -3.65 1.20 -8.28
CA VAL A 101 -4.80 0.96 -9.16
C VAL A 101 -5.05 -0.53 -9.25
N VAL A 102 -6.18 -0.98 -8.73
CA VAL A 102 -6.58 -2.39 -8.75
C VAL A 102 -7.54 -2.64 -9.90
N GLY A 103 -7.24 -3.63 -10.72
CA GLY A 103 -8.06 -4.11 -11.82
C GLY A 103 -8.79 -5.40 -11.49
N SER A 104 -9.82 -5.72 -12.29
CA SER A 104 -10.60 -6.97 -12.17
C SER A 104 -11.22 -7.19 -10.78
N ALA A 105 -11.40 -6.12 -10.01
CA ALA A 105 -12.16 -6.09 -8.77
C ALA A 105 -13.65 -5.79 -9.06
N GLY A 106 -14.52 -6.13 -8.12
CA GLY A 106 -15.92 -5.67 -8.15
C GLY A 106 -16.01 -4.14 -8.07
N THR A 107 -17.12 -3.57 -8.51
CA THR A 107 -17.35 -2.10 -8.51
C THR A 107 -18.32 -1.63 -7.42
N SER A 108 -18.86 -2.56 -6.62
CA SER A 108 -19.80 -2.28 -5.54
C SER A 108 -19.35 -2.91 -4.21
N ASN A 109 -19.82 -2.39 -3.09
CA ASN A 109 -19.52 -2.93 -1.74
C ASN A 109 -19.86 -4.42 -1.59
N THR A 110 -20.80 -4.94 -2.38
CA THR A 110 -21.21 -6.35 -2.35
C THR A 110 -20.36 -7.24 -3.26
N THR A 111 -19.74 -6.66 -4.29
CA THR A 111 -18.93 -7.39 -5.27
C THR A 111 -17.44 -7.33 -4.98
N VAL A 112 -16.97 -6.25 -4.34
CA VAL A 112 -15.60 -6.13 -3.82
C VAL A 112 -15.42 -7.15 -2.70
N ARG A 113 -14.36 -7.96 -2.82
CA ARG A 113 -13.97 -8.92 -1.78
C ARG A 113 -12.66 -8.44 -1.16
N PRO A 114 -12.63 -8.20 0.16
CA PRO A 114 -11.40 -7.80 0.84
C PRO A 114 -10.28 -8.81 0.60
N PRO A 115 -9.02 -8.35 0.45
CA PRO A 115 -7.91 -9.27 0.39
C PRO A 115 -7.78 -10.09 1.68
N LEU A 116 -7.15 -11.25 1.54
CA LEU A 116 -6.94 -12.23 2.58
C LEU A 116 -5.46 -12.29 2.95
N ASN A 117 -5.14 -12.86 4.11
CA ASN A 117 -3.77 -13.21 4.51
C ASN A 117 -2.79 -12.03 4.36
N PHE A 118 -3.11 -10.91 4.98
CA PHE A 118 -2.17 -9.80 5.06
C PHE A 118 -0.90 -10.25 5.81
N THR A 119 0.23 -9.76 5.35
CA THR A 119 1.54 -9.95 5.99
C THR A 119 2.22 -8.59 6.05
N PHE A 120 2.89 -8.33 7.16
CA PHE A 120 3.67 -7.11 7.34
C PHE A 120 5.06 -7.49 7.83
N GLY A 121 5.99 -7.59 6.90
CA GLY A 121 7.39 -7.86 7.16
C GLY A 121 8.12 -6.57 7.51
N THR A 122 8.96 -6.62 8.53
CA THR A 122 9.88 -5.55 8.91
C THR A 122 11.18 -6.18 9.39
N PRO A 123 12.29 -5.44 9.40
CA PRO A 123 13.50 -5.91 10.07
C PRO A 123 13.24 -6.11 11.57
N GLY A 124 13.69 -7.25 12.10
CA GLY A 124 13.47 -7.63 13.49
C GLY A 124 12.15 -8.38 13.73
N PRO A 125 11.53 -8.25 14.93
CA PRO A 125 10.36 -9.03 15.33
C PRO A 125 9.21 -8.98 14.33
N ALA A 126 8.66 -10.16 14.01
CA ALA A 126 7.56 -10.33 13.07
C ALA A 126 6.25 -9.74 13.58
N TYR A 127 5.43 -9.22 12.66
CA TYR A 127 4.06 -8.80 12.94
C TYR A 127 3.07 -9.87 12.51
N THR A 128 2.00 -10.03 13.29
CA THR A 128 0.86 -10.87 12.92
C THR A 128 -0.29 -9.96 12.48
N CYS A 129 -0.76 -10.13 11.24
CA CYS A 129 -1.89 -9.38 10.73
C CYS A 129 -3.22 -10.10 11.01
N GLY A 130 -4.24 -9.33 11.39
CA GLY A 130 -5.61 -9.81 11.48
C GLY A 130 -6.31 -9.88 10.12
N ARG A 131 -7.55 -10.38 10.12
CA ARG A 131 -8.42 -10.36 8.94
C ARG A 131 -8.77 -8.92 8.54
N ALA A 132 -8.85 -8.66 7.24
CA ALA A 132 -9.36 -7.40 6.71
C ALA A 132 -10.80 -7.16 7.16
N LYS A 133 -11.08 -5.94 7.61
CA LYS A 133 -12.41 -5.49 8.00
C LYS A 133 -12.81 -4.32 7.11
N ILE A 134 -14.04 -4.34 6.62
CA ILE A 134 -14.61 -3.21 5.89
C ILE A 134 -14.89 -2.10 6.91
N GLY A 135 -14.24 -0.97 6.72
CA GLY A 135 -14.35 0.19 7.61
C GLY A 135 -15.56 1.07 7.28
N LYS A 136 -15.76 2.10 8.10
CA LYS A 136 -16.63 3.22 7.71
C LYS A 136 -15.95 4.02 6.59
N PRO A 137 -16.72 4.63 5.68
CA PRO A 137 -16.14 5.48 4.64
C PRO A 137 -15.23 6.56 5.22
N SER A 138 -13.97 6.56 4.79
CA SER A 138 -12.99 7.58 5.14
C SER A 138 -13.27 8.89 4.40
N LYS A 139 -13.07 10.02 5.08
CA LYS A 139 -13.15 11.37 4.52
C LYS A 139 -11.75 11.95 4.44
N PHE A 140 -11.36 12.42 3.26
CA PHE A 140 -10.10 13.11 3.01
C PHE A 140 -10.41 14.56 2.71
N LEU A 141 -9.92 15.47 3.56
CA LEU A 141 -9.97 16.90 3.29
C LEU A 141 -8.74 17.27 2.46
N THR A 142 -8.90 18.10 1.43
CA THR A 142 -7.75 18.69 0.74
C THR A 142 -6.96 19.59 1.70
N PRO A 143 -5.64 19.78 1.48
CA PRO A 143 -4.82 20.62 2.36
C PRO A 143 -5.34 22.05 2.52
N ASP A 144 -6.02 22.59 1.51
CA ASP A 144 -6.64 23.92 1.51
C ASP A 144 -8.01 23.96 2.21
N GLY A 145 -8.53 22.82 2.69
CA GLY A 145 -9.81 22.70 3.38
C GLY A 145 -11.05 22.79 2.48
N ARG A 146 -10.89 23.04 1.18
CA ARG A 146 -12.01 23.39 0.29
C ARG A 146 -12.79 22.20 -0.25
N ARG A 147 -12.18 21.02 -0.29
CA ARG A 147 -12.79 19.82 -0.88
C ARG A 147 -12.70 18.63 0.07
N VAL A 148 -13.82 17.94 0.23
CA VAL A 148 -13.89 16.64 0.92
C VAL A 148 -14.07 15.54 -0.11
N THR A 149 -13.18 14.56 -0.09
CA THR A 149 -13.30 13.32 -0.88
C THR A 149 -13.70 12.18 0.06
N ARG A 150 -14.61 11.31 -0.37
CA ARG A 150 -15.04 10.14 0.40
C ARG A 150 -14.60 8.86 -0.31
N ALA A 151 -14.02 7.93 0.44
CA ALA A 151 -13.70 6.57 -0.04
C ALA A 151 -14.38 5.54 0.87
N LEU A 152 -14.81 4.43 0.25
CA LEU A 152 -15.61 3.34 0.84
C LEU A 152 -14.75 2.14 1.22
#